data_AF-A0A3N0GS46-F1
#
_entry.id   AF-A0A3N0GS46-F1
#
_cell.length_a   1.000
_cell.length_b   1.000
_cell.length_c   1.000
_cell.angle_alpha   90.00
_cell.angle_beta   90.00
_cell.angle_gamma   90.00
#
_symmetry.space_group_name_H-M   'P 1'
#
loop_
_entity.id
_entity.type
_entity.pdbx_description
1 polymer ?
#
loop_
_entity_poly.entity_id
_entity_poly.type
_entity_poly.pdbx_seq_one_letter_code
_entity_poly.pdbx_strand_id
1 'polypeptide(L)'
;MRIGGPDVHDPTEKETQTHDQLGSAAAAGRTLPLPPDPAERGRRFGHRVGHDRRHRGGRGLRDRRRRDEDRDQQERPARRLRLEARRQRLRPLRRDESGVSAVEFAFVAPALIFLIFFAIQGALFFYGRSVAIQSAREGVSQLRLAQDEATYLDIRAGVKANTEQFATSVGREALIDPLATPAYDAEQGRVRMKVHGRVISLIPMLDLTVTEEAEGPVERFEGAR
;
A
#
# COMPACT_ATOMS: atom_id res chain seq x y z
N MET A 1 36.26 0.81 77.92
CA MET A 1 36.26 -0.66 78.03
C MET A 1 36.07 -1.22 76.62
N ARG A 2 37.16 -1.77 76.07
CA ARG A 2 37.37 -2.70 74.96
C ARG A 2 36.32 -2.88 73.82
N ILE A 3 36.72 -2.63 72.55
CA ILE A 3 37.21 -3.57 71.47
C ILE A 3 36.03 -4.27 70.76
N GLY A 4 35.90 -4.38 69.44
CA GLY A 4 36.78 -4.15 68.28
C GLY A 4 35.98 -4.41 66.99
N GLY A 5 36.56 -4.04 65.85
CA GLY A 5 35.93 -3.95 64.54
C GLY A 5 35.61 -5.28 63.81
N PRO A 6 35.23 -5.18 62.52
CA PRO A 6 34.62 -6.26 61.74
C PRO A 6 35.65 -7.24 61.16
N ASP A 7 35.37 -8.54 61.26
CA ASP A 7 36.13 -9.58 60.58
C ASP A 7 35.74 -9.65 59.10
N VAL A 8 36.69 -9.22 58.28
CA VAL A 8 36.90 -9.64 56.90
C VAL A 8 37.44 -11.08 56.93
N HIS A 9 36.82 -11.98 56.19
CA HIS A 9 37.52 -13.17 55.72
C HIS A 9 37.35 -13.38 54.22
N ASP A 10 38.51 -13.65 53.65
CA ASP A 10 38.98 -13.57 52.27
C ASP A 10 38.61 -14.84 51.46
N PRO A 11 38.68 -14.79 50.12
CA PRO A 11 38.20 -15.82 49.21
C PRO A 11 39.30 -16.85 48.92
N THR A 12 38.93 -18.12 48.91
CA THR A 12 39.71 -19.15 48.22
C THR A 12 38.77 -20.16 47.56
N GLU A 13 38.90 -20.20 46.24
CA GLU A 13 38.90 -21.40 45.41
C GLU A 13 37.72 -22.37 45.53
N LYS A 14 36.83 -22.30 44.52
CA LYS A 14 36.44 -23.50 43.76
C LYS A 14 36.38 -23.20 42.27
N GLU A 15 37.47 -23.59 41.62
CA GLU A 15 37.54 -24.33 40.34
C GLU A 15 36.59 -23.94 39.20
N THR A 16 37.17 -23.20 38.25
CA THR A 16 37.51 -23.71 36.91
C THR A 16 36.58 -24.79 36.31
N GLN A 17 35.69 -24.36 35.40
CA GLN A 17 35.39 -25.16 34.21
C GLN A 17 34.81 -24.31 33.08
N THR A 18 35.71 -23.62 32.39
CA THR A 18 35.51 -23.17 31.02
C THR A 18 35.70 -24.39 30.13
N HIS A 19 34.61 -25.07 29.77
CA HIS A 19 34.63 -26.10 28.74
C HIS A 19 34.43 -25.47 27.37
N ASP A 20 35.55 -25.31 26.69
CA ASP A 20 35.65 -25.20 25.25
C ASP A 20 35.36 -26.59 24.65
N GLN A 21 34.21 -26.76 24.00
CA GLN A 21 33.97 -27.89 23.09
C GLN A 21 33.31 -27.42 21.81
N LEU A 22 34.19 -27.17 20.85
CA LEU A 22 34.00 -27.36 19.42
C LEU A 22 33.59 -28.80 19.10
N GLY A 23 32.58 -28.99 18.24
CA GLY A 23 32.22 -30.28 17.66
C GLY A 23 30.76 -30.36 17.26
N SER A 24 30.38 -29.74 16.14
CA SER A 24 30.22 -30.46 14.86
C SER A 24 28.95 -31.30 14.76
N ALA A 25 27.92 -30.74 14.10
CA ALA A 25 27.01 -31.53 13.27
C ALA A 25 26.27 -30.67 12.23
N ALA A 26 26.57 -30.96 10.97
CA ALA A 26 25.63 -31.05 9.85
C ALA A 26 25.02 -29.76 9.24
N ALA A 27 25.76 -29.24 8.25
CA ALA A 27 25.36 -29.22 6.84
C ALA A 27 23.87 -28.94 6.49
N ALA A 28 23.61 -27.73 5.97
CA ALA A 28 22.70 -27.54 4.84
C ALA A 28 23.12 -26.25 4.09
N GLY A 29 23.61 -26.43 2.86
CA GLY A 29 24.32 -25.41 2.09
C GLY A 29 23.48 -24.20 1.68
N ARG A 30 24.15 -23.05 1.63
CA ARG A 30 23.74 -21.86 0.88
C ARG A 30 24.98 -21.13 0.37
N THR A 31 25.54 -21.62 -0.72
CA THR A 31 26.41 -20.82 -1.60
C THR A 31 25.54 -19.86 -2.41
N LEU A 32 26.06 -18.65 -2.59
CA LEU A 32 25.41 -17.44 -3.07
C LEU A 32 24.61 -17.59 -4.39
N PRO A 33 23.50 -16.84 -4.57
CA PRO A 33 23.00 -16.58 -5.92
C PRO A 33 23.95 -15.63 -6.65
N LEU A 34 24.49 -16.11 -7.78
CA LEU A 34 25.23 -15.32 -8.75
C LEU A 34 24.33 -14.21 -9.33
N PRO A 35 24.87 -13.00 -9.57
CA PRO A 35 24.16 -11.98 -10.33
C PRO A 35 24.00 -12.42 -11.80
N PRO A 36 22.84 -12.18 -12.44
CA PRO A 36 22.64 -12.56 -13.83
C PRO A 36 23.51 -11.75 -14.79
N ASP A 37 24.12 -12.48 -15.73
CA ASP A 37 24.90 -12.03 -16.87
C ASP A 37 24.14 -10.95 -17.69
N PRO A 38 24.76 -9.80 -18.00
CA PRO A 38 24.13 -8.71 -18.75
C PRO A 38 24.05 -8.94 -20.27
N ALA A 39 24.40 -10.13 -20.77
CA ALA A 39 24.21 -10.46 -22.18
C ALA A 39 22.75 -10.81 -22.50
N GLU A 40 22.15 -10.00 -23.38
CA GLU A 40 20.87 -10.23 -24.08
C GLU A 40 19.57 -9.79 -23.39
N ARG A 41 19.24 -8.50 -23.56
CA ARG A 41 17.99 -8.14 -24.24
C ARG A 41 18.04 -6.72 -24.77
N GLY A 42 18.26 -6.65 -26.08
CA GLY A 42 18.34 -5.40 -26.81
C GLY A 42 16.99 -4.80 -27.19
N ARG A 43 17.15 -3.77 -28.02
CA ARG A 43 16.21 -3.15 -28.96
C ARG A 43 15.38 -2.01 -28.41
N ARG A 44 15.93 -0.79 -28.53
CA ARG A 44 15.22 0.33 -29.17
C ARG A 44 16.20 1.22 -29.93
N PHE A 45 15.94 1.30 -31.24
CA PHE A 45 16.71 1.97 -32.27
C PHE A 45 16.72 3.49 -32.08
N GLY A 46 17.91 4.08 -32.06
CA GLY A 46 18.16 5.51 -32.12
C GLY A 46 18.73 5.93 -33.49
N HIS A 47 18.26 7.09 -33.94
CA HIS A 47 18.82 8.06 -34.89
C HIS A 47 19.89 7.63 -35.92
N ARG A 48 19.53 7.80 -37.20
CA ARG A 48 20.47 8.15 -38.28
C ARG A 48 20.07 9.48 -38.91
N VAL A 49 20.93 10.47 -38.73
CA VAL A 49 20.99 11.74 -39.46
C VAL A 49 22.21 11.64 -40.38
N GLY A 50 22.08 12.13 -41.62
CA GLY A 50 23.19 12.40 -42.52
C GLY A 50 23.33 11.44 -43.69
N HIS A 51 22.74 11.80 -44.83
CA HIS A 51 23.26 11.41 -46.13
C HIS A 51 23.15 12.59 -47.10
N ASP A 52 24.31 13.16 -47.38
CA ASP A 52 24.57 14.17 -48.38
C ASP A 52 24.24 13.68 -49.79
N ARG A 53 23.47 14.48 -50.51
CA ARG A 53 23.23 14.31 -51.94
C ARG A 53 24.33 15.01 -52.73
N ARG A 54 25.16 14.24 -53.44
CA ARG A 54 25.81 14.69 -54.67
C ARG A 54 24.97 14.29 -55.87
N HIS A 55 25.00 15.11 -56.92
CA HIS A 55 24.81 14.85 -58.37
C HIS A 55 24.29 16.17 -58.99
N ARG A 56 25.19 17.08 -59.41
CA ARG A 56 25.84 17.14 -60.74
C ARG A 56 24.81 17.29 -61.88
N GLY A 57 24.29 18.51 -62.04
CA GLY A 57 23.53 18.92 -63.22
C GLY A 57 24.43 19.69 -64.18
N GLY A 58 24.80 19.06 -65.30
CA GLY A 58 25.60 19.65 -66.37
C GLY A 58 24.83 20.68 -67.19
N ARG A 59 25.55 21.73 -67.59
CA ARG A 59 25.16 22.67 -68.65
C ARG A 59 25.81 22.24 -69.97
N GLY A 60 25.04 22.29 -71.06
CA GLY A 60 25.49 22.14 -72.44
C GLY A 60 24.36 21.58 -73.29
N LEU A 61 23.55 22.41 -73.96
CA LEU A 61 23.74 23.02 -75.28
C LEU A 61 23.59 22.04 -76.46
N ARG A 62 22.61 22.39 -77.33
CA ARG A 62 22.37 21.94 -78.73
C ARG A 62 21.76 20.52 -78.83
N ASP A 63 20.84 20.20 -79.73
CA ASP A 63 20.47 20.81 -80.99
C ASP A 63 19.03 20.40 -81.39
N ARG A 64 18.42 21.27 -82.21
CA ARG A 64 17.25 21.20 -83.10
C ARG A 64 16.46 19.88 -83.24
N ARG A 65 15.12 19.99 -83.28
CA ARG A 65 14.27 20.02 -84.50
C ARG A 65 12.79 19.96 -84.08
N ARG A 66 12.02 21.01 -84.40
CA ARG A 66 10.93 21.05 -85.40
C ARG A 66 9.67 20.28 -85.01
N ARG A 67 8.52 20.97 -85.21
CA ARG A 67 7.12 20.50 -85.16
C ARG A 67 6.56 20.31 -83.75
N ASP A 68 5.45 20.90 -83.34
CA ASP A 68 4.35 21.57 -84.03
C ASP A 68 3.81 22.69 -83.12
N GLU A 69 3.67 23.89 -83.68
CA GLU A 69 2.74 24.91 -83.21
C GLU A 69 1.38 24.54 -83.81
N ASP A 70 0.43 24.10 -82.99
CA ASP A 70 -1.02 24.24 -83.18
C ASP A 70 -1.79 23.42 -82.12
N ARG A 71 -1.69 23.84 -80.85
CA ARG A 71 -2.66 23.43 -79.83
C ARG A 71 -2.72 24.36 -78.61
N ASP A 72 -2.74 25.66 -78.87
CA ASP A 72 -3.21 26.66 -77.91
C ASP A 72 -4.63 27.08 -78.28
N GLN A 73 -5.66 26.40 -77.77
CA GLN A 73 -6.97 27.03 -77.45
C GLN A 73 -8.05 26.14 -76.82
N GLN A 74 -7.72 25.01 -76.19
CA GLN A 74 -8.65 24.19 -75.42
C GLN A 74 -7.76 23.23 -74.62
N GLU A 75 -7.61 23.26 -73.30
CA GLU A 75 -8.54 23.54 -72.24
C GLU A 75 -7.73 23.89 -70.97
N ARG A 76 -7.81 25.14 -70.49
CA ARG A 76 -7.54 25.43 -69.07
C ARG A 76 -8.90 25.65 -68.43
N PRO A 77 -9.39 24.69 -67.62
CA PRO A 77 -9.27 24.92 -66.19
C PRO A 77 -9.14 23.62 -65.35
N ALA A 78 -8.36 22.62 -65.75
CA ALA A 78 -8.15 21.41 -64.91
C ALA A 78 -7.20 21.61 -63.69
N ARG A 79 -6.89 22.87 -63.31
CA ARG A 79 -6.15 23.19 -62.07
C ARG A 79 -7.01 23.62 -60.89
N ARG A 80 -8.34 23.72 -61.05
CA ARG A 80 -9.26 24.05 -59.94
C ARG A 80 -10.00 22.86 -59.33
N LEU A 81 -10.01 21.70 -59.98
CA LEU A 81 -10.75 20.51 -59.52
C LEU A 81 -9.89 19.49 -58.73
N ARG A 82 -8.60 19.76 -58.50
CA ARG A 82 -7.75 18.93 -57.61
C ARG A 82 -7.55 19.49 -56.20
N LEU A 83 -8.16 20.64 -55.89
CA LEU A 83 -8.25 21.16 -54.51
C LEU A 83 -9.60 20.87 -53.84
N GLU A 84 -10.59 20.38 -54.59
CA GLU A 84 -11.89 19.97 -54.05
C GLU A 84 -11.90 18.52 -53.56
N ALA A 85 -10.95 17.69 -53.98
CA ALA A 85 -10.77 16.32 -53.47
C ALA A 85 -10.03 16.25 -52.12
N ARG A 86 -9.73 17.38 -51.48
CA ARG A 86 -9.15 17.47 -50.13
C ARG A 86 -9.99 18.33 -49.17
N ARG A 87 -11.31 18.41 -49.41
CA ARG A 87 -12.27 19.07 -48.49
C ARG A 87 -13.51 18.24 -48.15
N GLN A 88 -13.57 16.98 -48.59
CA GLN A 88 -14.72 16.09 -48.31
C GLN A 88 -14.42 14.93 -47.35
N ARG A 89 -13.27 14.94 -46.65
CA ARG A 89 -12.97 13.99 -45.56
C ARG A 89 -12.85 14.66 -44.18
N LEU A 90 -13.53 15.78 -44.00
CA LEU A 90 -13.83 16.32 -42.67
C LEU A 90 -15.31 16.67 -42.67
N ARG A 91 -16.14 15.64 -42.77
CA ARG A 91 -17.54 15.74 -42.37
C ARG A 91 -17.47 16.06 -40.86
N PRO A 92 -17.94 17.24 -40.40
CA PRO A 92 -18.00 17.48 -38.98
C PRO A 92 -18.93 16.41 -38.40
N LEU A 93 -18.44 15.66 -37.42
CA LEU A 93 -19.28 14.86 -36.53
C LEU A 93 -20.19 15.84 -35.77
N ARG A 94 -21.27 16.27 -36.40
CA ARG A 94 -22.35 16.98 -35.74
C ARG A 94 -23.63 16.18 -35.93
N ARG A 95 -23.88 15.34 -34.92
CA ARG A 95 -25.18 14.86 -34.45
C ARG A 95 -24.89 14.26 -33.07
N ASP A 96 -24.73 15.07 -32.02
CA ASP A 96 -25.80 15.71 -31.25
C ASP A 96 -26.92 14.76 -30.77
N GLU A 97 -26.62 13.45 -30.72
CA GLU A 97 -27.32 12.47 -29.88
C GLU A 97 -26.52 12.15 -28.62
N SER A 98 -25.21 12.47 -28.64
CA SER A 98 -24.33 12.43 -27.49
C SER A 98 -24.56 13.57 -26.51
N GLY A 99 -25.38 14.59 -26.80
CA GLY A 99 -25.66 15.68 -25.86
C GLY A 99 -26.48 15.20 -24.65
N VAL A 100 -27.53 14.41 -24.90
CA VAL A 100 -28.33 13.77 -23.85
C VAL A 100 -27.49 12.73 -23.10
N SER A 101 -26.76 11.85 -23.81
CA SER A 101 -25.88 10.88 -23.14
C SER A 101 -24.66 11.52 -22.47
N ALA A 102 -24.11 12.64 -22.93
CA ALA A 102 -22.97 13.30 -22.30
C ALA A 102 -23.39 14.02 -21.01
N VAL A 103 -24.59 14.62 -20.97
CA VAL A 103 -25.14 15.20 -19.74
C VAL A 103 -25.48 14.10 -18.74
N GLU A 104 -26.11 13.00 -19.16
CA GLU A 104 -26.34 11.84 -18.29
C GLU A 104 -25.02 11.25 -17.78
N PHE A 105 -24.03 11.06 -18.65
CA PHE A 105 -22.72 10.53 -18.27
C PHE A 105 -21.95 11.47 -17.32
N ALA A 106 -22.16 12.79 -17.43
CA ALA A 106 -21.59 13.77 -16.51
C ALA A 106 -22.08 13.61 -15.07
N PHE A 107 -23.24 13.00 -14.85
CA PHE A 107 -23.74 12.63 -13.52
C PHE A 107 -23.47 11.17 -13.16
N VAL A 108 -23.59 10.24 -14.12
CA VAL A 108 -23.41 8.80 -13.88
C VAL A 108 -21.96 8.47 -13.53
N ALA A 109 -20.98 9.03 -14.24
CA ALA A 109 -19.57 8.76 -13.97
C ALA A 109 -19.15 9.17 -12.54
N PRO A 110 -19.42 10.40 -12.05
CA PRO A 110 -19.10 10.74 -10.67
C PRO A 110 -19.94 9.95 -9.66
N ALA A 111 -21.22 9.64 -9.95
CA ALA A 111 -22.03 8.81 -9.07
C ALA A 111 -21.46 7.38 -8.91
N LEU A 112 -20.95 6.79 -9.99
CA LEU A 112 -20.32 5.48 -9.96
C LEU A 112 -19.01 5.51 -9.16
N ILE A 113 -18.19 6.55 -9.33
CA ILE A 113 -16.98 6.75 -8.54
C ILE A 113 -17.34 6.90 -7.05
N PHE A 114 -18.39 7.67 -6.74
CA PHE A 114 -18.87 7.85 -5.37
C PHE A 114 -19.36 6.52 -4.76
N LEU A 115 -20.05 5.69 -5.54
CA LEU A 115 -20.49 4.36 -5.14
C LEU A 115 -19.30 3.44 -4.84
N ILE A 116 -18.25 3.48 -5.67
CA ILE A 116 -17.02 2.71 -5.44
C ILE A 116 -16.34 3.16 -4.15
N PHE A 117 -16.16 4.48 -3.95
CA PHE A 117 -15.60 4.99 -2.70
C PHE A 117 -16.46 4.62 -1.49
N PHE A 118 -17.78 4.70 -1.60
CA PHE A 118 -18.69 4.31 -0.53
C PHE A 118 -18.56 2.82 -0.19
N ALA A 119 -18.47 1.94 -1.20
CA ALA A 119 -18.28 0.51 -1.00
C ALA A 119 -16.93 0.21 -0.31
N ILE A 120 -15.84 0.84 -0.76
CA ILE A 120 -14.52 0.70 -0.14
C ILE A 120 -14.54 1.24 1.30
N GLN A 121 -15.14 2.41 1.51
CA GLN A 121 -15.27 3.03 2.84
C GLN A 121 -16.06 2.13 3.80
N GLY A 122 -17.14 1.50 3.32
CA GLY A 122 -17.90 0.51 4.08
C GLY A 122 -17.07 -0.71 4.43
N ALA A 123 -16.32 -1.27 3.47
CA ALA A 123 -15.43 -2.40 3.72
C ALA A 123 -14.36 -2.08 4.78
N LEU A 124 -13.73 -0.90 4.68
CA LEU A 124 -12.75 -0.43 5.66
C LEU A 124 -13.35 -0.24 7.05
N PHE A 125 -14.58 0.28 7.13
CA PHE A 125 -15.30 0.43 8.40
C PHE A 125 -15.55 -0.93 9.07
N PHE A 126 -16.09 -1.91 8.33
CA PHE A 126 -16.32 -3.25 8.88
C PHE A 126 -15.03 -3.98 9.24
N TYR A 127 -13.96 -3.76 8.48
CA TYR A 127 -12.65 -4.31 8.80
C TYR A 127 -12.09 -3.69 10.09
N GLY A 128 -12.07 -2.36 10.22
CA GLY A 128 -11.66 -1.67 11.45
C GLY A 128 -12.47 -2.10 12.68
N ARG A 129 -13.79 -2.26 12.53
CA ARG A 129 -14.66 -2.82 13.57
C ARG A 129 -14.26 -4.24 13.97
N SER A 130 -13.97 -5.09 13.00
CA SER A 130 -13.54 -6.47 13.23
C SER A 130 -12.19 -6.54 13.97
N VAL A 131 -11.27 -5.64 13.65
CA VAL A 131 -9.98 -5.51 14.36
C VAL A 131 -10.19 -5.03 15.79
N ALA A 132 -11.05 -4.03 16.02
CA ALA A 132 -11.35 -3.52 17.35
C ALA A 132 -11.92 -4.62 18.27
N ILE A 133 -12.91 -5.40 17.81
CA ILE A 133 -13.48 -6.48 18.62
C ILE A 133 -12.48 -7.63 18.85
N GLN A 134 -11.63 -7.95 17.87
CA GLN A 134 -10.58 -8.97 18.05
C GLN A 134 -9.54 -8.52 19.08
N SER A 135 -9.14 -7.25 19.03
CA SER A 135 -8.20 -6.65 19.99
C SER A 135 -8.80 -6.59 21.39
N ALA A 136 -10.08 -6.24 21.52
CA ALA A 136 -10.79 -6.27 22.79
C ALA A 136 -10.79 -7.69 23.40
N ARG A 137 -11.05 -8.72 22.59
CA ARG A 137 -11.03 -10.13 23.04
C ARG A 137 -9.64 -10.56 23.50
N GLU A 138 -8.60 -10.18 22.78
CA GLU A 138 -7.21 -10.45 23.18
C GLU A 138 -6.88 -9.78 24.52
N GLY A 139 -7.24 -8.50 24.67
CA GLY A 139 -7.05 -7.77 25.93
C GLY A 139 -7.81 -8.40 27.10
N VAL A 140 -9.07 -8.80 26.91
CA VAL A 140 -9.84 -9.55 27.92
C VAL A 140 -9.14 -10.86 28.27
N SER A 141 -8.68 -11.62 27.27
CA SER A 141 -7.98 -12.90 27.49
C SER A 141 -6.83 -12.75 28.48
N GLN A 142 -6.02 -11.70 28.33
CA GLN A 142 -4.91 -11.42 29.26
C GLN A 142 -5.37 -10.86 30.61
N LEU A 143 -6.39 -9.99 30.62
CA LEU A 143 -6.95 -9.47 31.87
C LEU A 143 -7.59 -10.57 32.75
N ARG A 144 -8.12 -11.64 32.14
CA ARG A 144 -8.75 -12.75 32.88
C ARG A 144 -7.77 -13.49 33.80
N LEU A 145 -6.46 -13.32 33.59
CA LEU A 145 -5.41 -13.87 34.46
C LEU A 145 -5.27 -13.11 35.79
N ALA A 146 -5.85 -11.90 35.91
CA ALA A 146 -5.81 -11.12 37.13
C ALA A 146 -6.79 -11.68 38.17
N GLN A 147 -6.30 -12.53 39.08
CA GLN A 147 -7.12 -13.23 40.08
C GLN A 147 -7.90 -12.32 41.03
N ASP A 148 -7.36 -11.12 41.28
CA ASP A 148 -7.92 -10.09 42.15
C ASP A 148 -7.67 -8.68 41.60
N GLU A 149 -8.23 -7.68 42.29
CA GLU A 149 -8.08 -6.28 41.90
C GLU A 149 -6.61 -5.81 41.98
N ALA A 150 -5.84 -6.27 42.98
CA ALA A 150 -4.43 -5.88 43.10
C ALA A 150 -3.60 -6.33 41.89
N THR A 151 -3.77 -7.57 41.45
CA THR A 151 -3.13 -8.13 40.25
C THR A 151 -3.60 -7.39 38.99
N TYR A 152 -4.89 -7.05 38.91
CA TYR A 152 -5.41 -6.25 37.80
C TYR A 152 -4.73 -4.88 37.72
N LEU A 153 -4.58 -4.17 38.85
CA LEU A 153 -3.94 -2.86 38.89
C LEU A 153 -2.48 -2.89 38.43
N ASP A 154 -1.78 -3.99 38.68
CA ASP A 154 -0.39 -4.22 38.26
C ASP A 154 -0.29 -4.46 36.75
N ILE A 155 -1.10 -5.38 36.20
CA ILE A 155 -0.97 -5.79 34.79
C ILE A 155 -1.68 -4.86 33.79
N ARG A 156 -2.70 -4.10 34.21
CA ARG A 156 -3.59 -3.34 33.30
C ARG A 156 -2.86 -2.43 32.33
N ALA A 157 -1.75 -1.82 32.75
CA ALA A 157 -0.99 -0.88 31.93
C ALA A 157 -0.25 -1.61 30.80
N GLY A 158 0.35 -2.77 31.12
CA GLY A 158 0.98 -3.64 30.14
C GLY A 158 -0.04 -4.24 29.17
N VAL A 159 -1.17 -4.74 29.69
CA VAL A 159 -2.23 -5.29 28.84
C VAL A 159 -2.85 -4.23 27.92
N LYS A 160 -3.05 -2.99 28.41
CA LYS A 160 -3.47 -1.86 27.59
C LYS A 160 -2.49 -1.63 26.43
N ALA A 161 -1.20 -1.48 26.72
CA ALA A 161 -0.18 -1.24 25.70
C ALA A 161 -0.10 -2.40 24.69
N ASN A 162 -0.15 -3.65 25.16
CA ASN A 162 -0.16 -4.83 24.30
C ASN A 162 -1.39 -4.87 23.39
N THR A 163 -2.56 -4.49 23.91
CA THR A 163 -3.81 -4.44 23.13
C THR A 163 -3.75 -3.36 22.06
N GLU A 164 -3.22 -2.17 22.38
CA GLU A 164 -3.01 -1.08 21.42
C GLU A 164 -2.00 -1.47 20.33
N GLN A 165 -0.91 -2.16 20.72
CA GLN A 165 0.08 -2.68 19.80
C GLN A 165 -0.50 -3.77 18.89
N PHE A 166 -1.30 -4.68 19.45
CA PHE A 166 -1.99 -5.71 18.68
C PHE A 166 -2.94 -5.07 17.66
N ALA A 167 -3.79 -4.14 18.10
CA ALA A 167 -4.70 -3.40 17.25
C ALA A 167 -3.98 -2.67 16.11
N THR A 168 -2.83 -2.06 16.40
CA THR A 168 -1.98 -1.39 15.39
C THR A 168 -1.41 -2.39 14.39
N SER A 169 -0.91 -3.54 14.87
CA SER A 169 -0.27 -4.56 14.03
C SER A 169 -1.25 -5.28 13.09
N VAL A 170 -2.46 -5.57 13.58
CA VAL A 170 -3.51 -6.26 12.82
C VAL A 170 -4.29 -5.27 11.97
N GLY A 171 -4.59 -4.08 12.50
CA GLY A 171 -5.36 -3.05 11.83
C GLY A 171 -4.60 -2.32 10.73
N ARG A 172 -3.27 -2.21 10.84
CA ARG A 172 -2.42 -1.44 9.91
C ARG A 172 -3.02 -0.06 9.62
N GLU A 173 -3.56 0.12 8.42
CA GLU A 173 -4.14 1.37 7.95
C GLU A 173 -5.65 1.50 8.22
N ALA A 174 -6.34 0.41 8.56
CA ALA A 174 -7.79 0.43 8.72
C ALA A 174 -8.28 0.91 10.10
N LEU A 175 -7.43 0.82 11.11
CA LEU A 175 -7.70 1.30 12.47
C LEU A 175 -6.56 2.21 12.92
N ILE A 176 -6.81 3.51 12.86
CA ILE A 176 -5.88 4.59 13.16
C ILE A 176 -6.03 5.00 14.64
N ASP A 177 -4.89 5.22 15.30
CA ASP A 177 -4.79 5.63 16.71
C ASP A 177 -5.65 4.78 17.66
N PRO A 178 -5.43 3.45 17.72
CA PRO A 178 -6.19 2.60 18.62
C PRO A 178 -5.95 3.00 20.08
N LEU A 179 -7.03 3.13 20.85
CA LEU A 179 -7.03 3.41 22.28
C LEU A 179 -7.73 2.28 23.03
N ALA A 180 -7.01 1.61 23.92
CA ALA A 180 -7.55 0.54 24.75
C ALA A 180 -7.86 1.04 26.16
N THR A 181 -9.03 0.65 26.68
CA THR A 181 -9.50 1.01 28.02
C THR A 181 -9.90 -0.27 28.77
N PRO A 182 -9.05 -0.76 29.68
CA PRO A 182 -9.38 -1.88 30.54
C PRO A 182 -10.31 -1.46 31.68
N ALA A 183 -11.19 -2.35 32.11
CA ALA A 183 -12.03 -2.19 33.30
C ALA A 183 -12.12 -3.50 34.09
N TYR A 184 -12.25 -3.39 35.41
CA TYR A 184 -12.44 -4.49 36.35
C TYR A 184 -13.73 -4.28 37.13
N ASP A 185 -14.49 -5.35 37.31
CA ASP A 185 -15.74 -5.40 38.06
C ASP A 185 -15.57 -6.40 39.20
N ALA A 186 -15.29 -5.86 40.39
CA ALA A 186 -15.02 -6.65 41.59
C ALA A 186 -16.26 -7.42 42.08
N GLU A 187 -17.45 -6.83 41.91
CA GLU A 187 -18.71 -7.43 42.37
C GLU A 187 -19.06 -8.66 41.54
N GLN A 188 -18.86 -8.58 40.23
CA GLN A 188 -19.18 -9.68 39.30
C GLN A 188 -17.98 -10.58 38.99
N GLY A 189 -16.77 -10.22 39.45
CA GLY A 189 -15.54 -10.95 39.12
C GLY A 189 -15.26 -10.98 37.62
N ARG A 190 -15.49 -9.85 36.94
CA ARG A 190 -15.38 -9.72 35.48
C ARG A 190 -14.36 -8.67 35.08
N VAL A 191 -13.77 -8.88 33.92
CA VAL A 191 -12.90 -7.91 33.26
C VAL A 191 -13.50 -7.53 31.92
N ARG A 192 -13.28 -6.27 31.53
CA ARG A 192 -13.71 -5.73 30.24
C ARG A 192 -12.55 -5.02 29.56
N MET A 193 -12.55 -5.07 28.24
CA MET A 193 -11.63 -4.31 27.40
C MET A 193 -12.45 -3.59 26.34
N LYS A 194 -12.36 -2.27 26.32
CA LYS A 194 -12.95 -1.42 25.28
C LYS A 194 -11.84 -0.89 24.37
N VAL A 195 -12.02 -1.03 23.06
CA VAL A 195 -11.08 -0.55 22.05
C VAL A 195 -11.78 0.46 21.15
N HIS A 196 -11.21 1.66 21.09
CA HIS A 196 -11.63 2.75 20.22
C HIS A 196 -10.59 2.97 19.12
N GLY A 197 -11.02 3.42 17.95
CA GLY A 197 -10.10 3.88 16.92
C GLY A 197 -10.82 4.56 15.77
N ARG A 198 -10.06 5.29 14.95
CA ARG A 198 -10.56 5.95 13.75
C ARG A 198 -10.37 5.04 12.54
N VAL A 199 -11.29 5.08 11.58
CA VAL A 199 -11.15 4.35 10.31
C VAL A 199 -10.54 5.30 9.30
N ILE A 200 -9.67 4.80 8.43
CA ILE A 200 -9.13 5.60 7.33
C ILE A 200 -10.26 6.18 6.48
N SER A 201 -10.16 7.47 6.20
CA SER A 201 -11.14 8.20 5.42
C SER A 201 -10.62 8.47 4.01
N LEU A 202 -11.37 8.03 3.00
CA LEU A 202 -11.08 8.33 1.60
C LEU A 202 -11.76 9.61 1.13
N ILE A 203 -12.75 10.09 1.87
CA ILE A 203 -13.52 11.29 1.57
C ILE A 203 -13.24 12.29 2.70
N PRO A 204 -12.58 13.44 2.43
CA PRO A 204 -12.05 14.36 3.45
C PRO A 204 -13.10 15.03 4.38
N MET A 205 -14.35 14.58 4.34
CA MET A 205 -15.46 15.05 5.17
C MET A 205 -16.10 13.93 6.03
N LEU A 206 -15.64 12.68 5.90
CA LEU A 206 -16.22 11.53 6.62
C LEU A 206 -15.23 10.98 7.65
N ASP A 207 -15.33 11.42 8.89
CA ASP A 207 -14.57 10.87 10.01
C ASP A 207 -15.35 9.74 10.68
N LEU A 208 -15.04 8.49 10.31
CA LEU A 208 -15.66 7.32 10.91
C LEU A 208 -14.81 6.80 12.07
N THR A 209 -15.47 6.50 13.19
CA THR A 209 -14.84 5.89 14.36
C THR A 209 -15.52 4.58 14.69
N VAL A 210 -14.75 3.64 15.22
CA VAL A 210 -15.27 2.37 15.75
C VAL A 210 -15.00 2.29 17.24
N THR A 211 -15.90 1.63 17.95
CA THR A 211 -15.75 1.38 19.38
C THR A 211 -16.39 0.05 19.67
N GLU A 212 -15.58 -0.90 20.11
CA GLU A 212 -16.02 -2.27 20.40
C GLU A 212 -15.51 -2.67 21.79
N GLU A 213 -16.25 -3.57 22.42
CA GLU A 213 -15.99 -4.01 23.78
C GLU A 213 -16.11 -5.52 23.87
N ALA A 214 -15.25 -6.12 24.69
CA ALA A 214 -15.33 -7.51 25.08
C ALA A 214 -15.31 -7.61 26.60
N GLU A 215 -15.92 -8.67 27.12
CA GLU A 215 -15.97 -8.96 28.56
C GLU A 215 -15.80 -10.45 28.85
N GLY A 216 -15.29 -10.78 30.04
CA GLY A 216 -15.13 -12.17 30.46
C GLY A 216 -14.91 -12.33 31.97
N PRO A 217 -15.20 -13.53 32.52
CA PRO A 217 -14.97 -13.82 33.93
C PRO A 217 -13.48 -14.03 34.22
N VAL A 218 -13.04 -13.57 35.38
CA VAL A 218 -11.69 -13.79 35.90
C VAL A 218 -11.47 -15.27 36.23
N GLU A 219 -10.31 -15.82 35.86
CA GLU A 219 -9.93 -17.19 36.21
C GLU A 219 -9.30 -17.23 37.61
N ARG A 220 -10.03 -17.78 38.58
CA ARG A 220 -9.49 -18.09 39.90
C ARG A 220 -8.93 -19.51 39.89
N PHE A 221 -7.61 -19.64 39.92
CA PHE A 221 -6.97 -20.95 40.10
C PHE A 221 -7.08 -21.31 41.58
N GLU A 222 -8.14 -22.01 41.96
CA GLU A 222 -8.18 -22.68 43.25
C GLU A 222 -7.14 -23.81 43.21
N GLY A 223 -6.02 -23.61 43.91
CA GLY A 223 -5.01 -24.63 44.07
C GLY A 223 -5.65 -25.87 44.69
N ALA A 224 -5.70 -26.96 43.92
CA ALA A 224 -6.07 -28.27 44.43
C ALA A 224 -5.18 -28.57 45.65
N ARG A 225 -5.82 -28.68 46.82
CA ARG A 225 -5.19 -29.18 48.05
C ARG A 225 -5.09 -30.70 47.99
#